data_AF-A0A1W0CNB2-F1
#
_entry.id   AF-A0A1W0CNB2-F1
#
_cell.length_a   1.000
_cell.length_b   1.000
_cell.length_c   1.000
_cell.angle_alpha   90.00
_cell.angle_beta   90.00
_cell.angle_gamma   90.00
#
_symmetry.space_group_name_H-M   'P 1'
#
loop_
_entity.id
_entity.type
_entity.pdbx_description
1 polymer ?
#
loop_
_entity_poly.entity_id
_entity_poly.type
_entity_poly.pdbx_seq_one_letter_code
_entity_poly.pdbx_strand_id
1 'polypeptide(L)' 'MRISEDEFALDVIDGEPAIITQASVIGQPGSEWEGSPIFKKTYLLELISRSLEHEVIKPEDIQSLIRVAKKL' A
#
# COMPACT_ATOMS: atom_id res chain seq x y z
N MET A 1 8.37 -10.09 3.06
CA MET A 1 8.55 -8.78 3.71
C MET A 1 7.29 -8.53 4.49
N ARG A 2 7.42 -8.19 5.77
CA ARG A 2 6.32 -7.90 6.68
C ARG A 2 6.52 -6.46 7.12
N ILE A 3 5.49 -5.63 7.02
CA ILE A 3 5.54 -4.24 7.48
C ILE A 3 5.22 -4.29 8.97
N SER A 4 6.16 -3.90 9.84
CA SER A 4 5.93 -3.86 11.29
C SER A 4 5.12 -2.62 11.70
N GLU A 5 4.54 -2.65 12.90
CA GLU A 5 3.64 -1.59 13.38
C GLU A 5 4.34 -0.23 13.58
N ASP A 6 5.67 -0.23 13.70
CA ASP A 6 6.51 0.96 13.75
C ASP A 6 6.92 1.49 12.36
N GLU A 7 6.65 0.74 11.30
CA GLU A 7 6.97 1.13 9.91
C GLU A 7 5.82 1.88 9.21
N PHE A 8 4.66 2.02 9.87
CA PHE A 8 3.54 2.80 9.37
C PHE A 8 2.83 3.60 10.46
N ALA A 9 2.03 4.57 10.02
CA ALA A 9 1.07 5.29 10.84
C ALA A 9 -0.31 5.27 10.19
N LEU A 10 -1.34 5.52 10.98
CA LEU A 10 -2.73 5.65 10.52
C LEU A 10 -3.18 7.08 10.79
N ASP A 11 -3.87 7.67 9.82
CA ASP A 11 -4.45 9.00 9.98
C ASP A 11 -5.67 9.17 9.06
N VAL A 12 -6.27 10.36 9.09
CA VAL A 12 -7.25 10.82 8.12
C VAL A 12 -6.65 11.99 7.34
N ILE A 13 -6.40 11.78 6.04
CA ILE A 13 -5.86 12.81 5.14
C ILE A 13 -6.98 13.23 4.19
N ASP A 14 -7.26 14.53 4.13
CA ASP A 14 -8.30 15.10 3.27
C ASP A 14 -9.70 14.46 3.45
N GLY A 15 -9.98 13.94 4.66
CA GLY A 15 -11.23 13.28 5.01
C GLY A 15 -11.29 11.77 4.71
N GLU A 16 -10.21 11.18 4.21
CA GLU A 16 -10.12 9.74 3.92
C GLU A 16 -9.18 9.02 4.89
N PRO A 17 -9.56 7.83 5.40
CA PRO A 17 -8.64 6.97 6.16
C PRO A 17 -7.40 6.66 5.32
N ALA A 18 -6.23 6.80 5.93
CA ALA A 18 -4.94 6.62 5.26
C ALA A 18 -4.00 5.73 6.08
N ILE A 19 -3.25 4.88 5.38
CA ILE A 19 -2.05 4.25 5.90
C ILE A 19 -0.83 5.01 5.36
N ILE A 20 -0.03 5.55 6.25
CA ILE A 20 1.14 6.36 5.93
C ILE A 20 2.36 5.49 6.16
N THR A 21 3.12 5.23 5.10
CA THR A 21 4.33 4.41 5.17
C THR A 21 5.53 5.20 4.68
N GLN A 22 6.69 4.96 5.29
CA GLN A 22 7.94 5.38 4.66
C GLN A 22 8.20 4.53 3.41
N ALA A 23 8.86 5.12 2.41
CA ALA A 23 9.25 4.37 1.22
C ALA A 23 10.32 3.33 1.59
N SER A 24 9.88 2.10 1.87
CA SER A 24 10.76 1.03 2.36
C SER A 24 11.77 0.55 1.30
N VAL A 25 11.50 0.82 0.02
CA VAL A 25 12.40 0.48 -1.09
C VAL A 25 12.48 1.67 -2.04
N ILE A 26 13.65 2.28 -2.13
CA ILE A 26 13.97 3.34 -3.10
C ILE A 26 14.85 2.75 -4.21
N GLY A 27 14.59 3.19 -5.45
CA GLY A 27 15.43 2.83 -6.58
C GLY A 27 16.86 3.30 -6.38
N GLN A 28 17.80 2.40 -6.64
CA GLN A 28 19.21 2.61 -6.32
C GLN A 28 19.82 3.65 -7.26
N PRO A 29 20.87 4.36 -6.80
CA PRO A 29 21.66 5.22 -7.66
C PRO A 29 22.16 4.49 -8.92
N GLY A 30 22.06 5.16 -10.07
CA GLY A 30 22.41 4.64 -11.39
C GLY A 30 21.38 3.70 -12.03
N SER A 31 20.21 3.48 -11.40
CA SER A 31 19.11 2.73 -12.01
C SER A 31 18.13 3.66 -12.75
N GLU A 32 17.37 3.13 -13.69
CA GLU A 32 16.27 3.86 -14.36
C GLU A 32 15.25 4.44 -13.35
N TRP A 33 15.15 3.82 -12.17
CA TRP A 33 14.18 4.16 -11.14
C TRP A 33 14.81 4.90 -9.96
N GLU A 34 16.02 5.44 -10.14
CA GLU A 34 16.76 6.15 -9.08
C GLU A 34 15.89 7.18 -8.36
N GLY A 35 15.90 7.12 -7.03
CA GLY A 35 15.13 8.03 -6.18
C GLY A 35 13.63 7.78 -6.14
N SER A 36 13.09 6.88 -6.97
CA SER A 36 11.67 6.55 -7.00
C SER A 36 11.30 5.54 -5.91
N PRO A 37 10.12 5.66 -5.28
CA PRO A 37 9.59 4.61 -4.42
C PRO A 37 9.21 3.37 -5.25
N ILE A 38 9.62 2.19 -4.79
CA ILE A 38 9.39 0.91 -5.47
C ILE A 38 8.42 0.05 -4.67
N PHE A 39 7.24 -0.18 -5.24
CA PHE A 39 6.20 -1.02 -4.67
C PHE A 39 6.23 -2.42 -5.28
N LYS A 40 7.00 -3.33 -4.68
CA LYS A 40 7.03 -4.74 -5.11
C LYS A 40 5.73 -5.44 -4.75
N LYS A 41 5.39 -6.52 -5.47
CA LYS A 41 4.20 -7.36 -5.18
C LYS A 41 4.04 -7.70 -3.70
N THR A 42 5.11 -8.14 -3.03
CA THR A 42 5.06 -8.51 -1.61
C THR A 42 4.74 -7.33 -0.70
N TYR A 43 5.23 -6.14 -1.03
CA TYR A 43 4.96 -4.93 -0.27
C TYR A 43 3.51 -4.47 -0.47
N LEU A 44 3.01 -4.51 -1.72
CA LEU A 44 1.62 -4.18 -2.03
C LEU A 44 0.63 -5.09 -1.30
N LEU A 45 0.89 -6.41 -1.29
CA LEU A 45 0.03 -7.37 -0.58
C LEU A 45 0.02 -7.14 0.93
N GLU A 46 1.18 -6.81 1.50
CA GLU A 46 1.30 -6.50 2.92
C GLU A 46 0.59 -5.19 3.28
N LEU A 47 0.75 -4.14 2.45
CA LEU A 47 0.00 -2.88 2.61
C LEU A 47 -1.51 -3.11 2.60
N ILE A 48 -2.02 -3.88 1.62
CA ILE A 48 -3.45 -4.23 1.57
C ILE A 48 -3.86 -4.98 2.84
N SER A 49 -3.05 -5.93 3.29
CA SER A 49 -3.34 -6.68 4.51
C SER A 49 -3.44 -5.77 5.74
N ARG A 50 -2.49 -4.85 5.93
CA ARG A 50 -2.51 -3.88 7.04
C ARG A 50 -3.66 -2.89 6.91
N SER A 51 -3.96 -2.42 5.71
CA SER A 51 -5.10 -1.54 5.48
C SER A 51 -6.43 -2.20 5.82
N LEU A 52 -6.58 -3.51 5.54
CA LEU A 52 -7.78 -4.27 5.93
C LEU A 52 -7.83 -4.49 7.46
N GLU A 53 -6.71 -4.81 8.09
CA GLU A 53 -6.60 -5.01 9.55
C GLU A 53 -7.02 -3.75 10.32
N HIS A 54 -6.72 -2.57 9.80
CA HIS A 54 -7.01 -1.28 10.40
C HIS A 54 -8.20 -0.54 9.80
N GLU A 55 -9.02 -1.21 8.98
CA GLU A 55 -10.23 -0.67 8.35
C GLU A 55 -10.00 0.60 7.49
N VAL A 56 -8.77 0.83 7.03
CA VAL A 56 -8.44 1.86 6.04
C VAL A 56 -9.05 1.50 4.68
N ILE A 57 -9.00 0.22 4.32
CA ILE A 57 -9.72 -0.35 3.18
C ILE A 57 -10.71 -1.36 3.74
N LYS A 58 -11.93 -1.39 3.19
CA LYS A 58 -12.91 -2.41 3.56
C LYS A 58 -12.89 -3.59 2.59
N PRO A 59 -13.28 -4.81 3.02
CA PRO A 59 -13.34 -5.97 2.13
C PRO A 59 -14.18 -5.75 0.87
N GLU A 60 -15.27 -4.98 0.97
CA GLU A 60 -16.13 -4.62 -0.15
C GLU A 60 -15.41 -3.80 -1.24
N ASP A 61 -14.46 -2.94 -0.86
CA ASP A 61 -13.69 -2.13 -1.80
C ASP A 61 -12.82 -3.05 -2.68
N ILE A 62 -12.16 -4.03 -2.06
CA ILE A 62 -11.36 -5.04 -2.77
C ILE A 62 -12.25 -5.88 -3.70
N GLN A 63 -13.42 -6.33 -3.24
CA GLN A 63 -14.35 -7.08 -4.08
C GLN A 63 -14.81 -6.27 -5.29
N SER A 64 -15.08 -4.97 -5.10
CA SER A 64 -15.44 -4.05 -6.18
C SER A 64 -14.32 -3.97 -7.23
N LEU A 65 -13.08 -3.77 -6.79
CA LEU A 65 -11.90 -3.73 -7.65
C LEU A 65 -11.71 -5.03 -8.45
N ILE A 66 -11.89 -6.20 -7.82
CA ILE A 66 -11.80 -7.50 -8.50
C ILE A 66 -12.88 -7.64 -9.58
N ARG A 67 -14.11 -7.18 -9.30
CA ARG A 67 -15.20 -7.21 -10.30
C ARG A 67 -14.88 -6.32 -11.50
N VAL A 68 -14.29 -5.15 -11.28
CA VAL A 68 -13.87 -4.24 -12.35
C VAL A 68 -12.76 -4.89 -13.18
N ALA A 69 -11.74 -5.45 -12.55
CA ALA A 69 -10.61 -6.09 -13.25
C ALA A 69 -11.03 -7.29 -14.10
N LYS A 70 -12.08 -8.03 -13.70
CA LYS A 70 -12.62 -9.17 -14.48
C LYS A 70 -13.53 -8.75 -15.65
N LYS A 71 -13.92 -7.48 -15.72
CA LYS A 71 -14.70 -6.92 -16.84
C LYS A 71 -13.81 -6.36 -17.95
N LEU A 72 -12.51 -6.26 -17.71
CA LEU A 72 -11.45 -6.03 -18.70
C LEU A 72 -11.02 -7.37 -19.30
#